data_AF-A0A2V7GUM3-F1
#
_entry.id   AF-A0A2V7GUM3-F1
#
_cell.length_a   1.000
_cell.length_b   1.000
_cell.length_c   1.000
_cell.angle_alpha   90.00
_cell.angle_beta   90.00
_cell.angle_gamma   90.00
#
_symmetry.space_group_name_H-M   'P 1'
#
loop_
_entity.id
_entity.type
_entity.pdbx_description
1 polymer ?
#
loop_
_entity_poly.entity_id
_entity_poly.type
_entity_poly.pdbx_seq_one_letter_code
_entity_poly.pdbx_strand_id
1 'polypeptide(L)'
;MYTTCAFCNAKLDGDGGPSGLGVGRRIAFDEWRGRLWVICPKCARWNLTPLDDRLERIETVARAAREAKLLAATEQVALLRWQVYDLVRVGKPPRIELAPWRYGERLRARRQERLKYVIPLTVAAVGLGVAANVAAGGSLGVFVWNLHRLADGLYVTIVGNRKVNLVEPPICAHCGALLELRAKHVQHARVVPEAHADIAVVVSCPHCHHEAAVLTGSDAHAVLRQGLSYLNTSRAGRRRAEEAARVVDLAGGPDRLIRDVAKRELTLRSLRPERRLALEMAVDEQAEVQELEREWRDAEELADIADGTLSSNAQIEEELRRLKGRGGNQPNG
;
A
#
# COMPACT_ATOMS: atom_id res chain seq x y z
N MET A 1 -15.00 16.44 -23.16
CA MET A 1 -14.49 15.68 -22.00
C MET A 1 -15.43 15.78 -20.80
N TYR A 2 -15.62 14.70 -20.02
CA TYR A 2 -16.43 14.71 -18.79
C TYR A 2 -15.63 15.23 -17.58
N THR A 3 -16.25 16.04 -16.72
CA THR A 3 -15.63 16.64 -15.52
C THR A 3 -16.00 15.94 -14.21
N THR A 4 -16.94 15.00 -14.27
CA THR A 4 -17.43 14.21 -13.15
C THR A 4 -17.25 12.71 -13.40
N CYS A 5 -17.13 11.95 -12.31
CA CYS A 5 -17.02 10.50 -12.33
C CYS A 5 -18.35 9.87 -12.75
N ALA A 6 -18.33 8.97 -13.74
CA ALA A 6 -19.51 8.27 -14.25
C ALA A 6 -20.20 7.37 -13.20
N PHE A 7 -19.48 6.99 -12.13
CA PHE A 7 -19.98 6.05 -11.13
C PHE A 7 -20.56 6.72 -9.89
N CYS A 8 -19.93 7.79 -9.40
CA CYS A 8 -20.31 8.44 -8.13
C CYS A 8 -20.63 9.93 -8.28
N ASN A 9 -20.59 10.44 -9.51
CA ASN A 9 -20.84 11.83 -9.89
C ASN A 9 -19.95 12.87 -9.16
N ALA A 10 -18.85 12.45 -8.53
CA ALA A 10 -17.90 13.35 -7.91
C ALA A 10 -17.05 14.07 -8.95
N LYS A 11 -16.60 15.28 -8.64
CA LYS A 11 -15.69 16.05 -9.50
C LYS A 11 -14.35 15.31 -9.66
N LEU A 12 -13.88 15.19 -10.91
CA LEU A 12 -12.54 14.73 -11.23
C LEU A 12 -11.59 15.93 -11.08
N ASP A 13 -10.99 16.07 -9.91
CA ASP A 13 -10.13 17.20 -9.57
C ASP A 13 -8.77 17.13 -10.30
N GLY A 14 -8.12 18.28 -10.48
CA GLY A 14 -6.89 18.41 -11.25
C GLY A 14 -7.09 19.09 -12.60
N ASP A 15 -5.99 19.35 -13.27
CA ASP A 15 -5.89 19.95 -14.61
C ASP A 15 -5.48 18.91 -15.68
N GLY A 16 -5.40 17.62 -15.31
CA GLY A 16 -4.97 16.53 -16.20
C GLY A 16 -3.47 16.47 -16.47
N GLY A 17 -2.68 17.45 -16.01
CA GLY A 17 -1.22 17.46 -16.15
C GLY A 17 -0.73 17.03 -17.53
N PRO A 18 0.10 15.98 -17.63
CA PRO A 18 0.71 15.54 -18.90
C PRO A 18 -0.29 14.94 -19.89
N SER A 19 -1.52 14.60 -19.47
CA SER A 19 -2.56 14.15 -20.40
C SER A 19 -3.23 15.29 -21.17
N GLY A 20 -3.05 16.53 -20.71
CA GLY A 20 -3.70 17.72 -21.28
C GLY A 20 -5.23 17.69 -21.19
N LEU A 21 -5.80 16.75 -20.44
CA LEU A 21 -7.24 16.51 -20.35
C LEU A 21 -7.99 17.65 -19.63
N GLY A 22 -7.31 18.46 -18.81
CA GLY A 22 -7.97 19.51 -18.03
C GLY A 22 -8.67 19.00 -16.77
N VAL A 23 -8.67 17.67 -16.53
CA VAL A 23 -9.19 17.05 -15.30
C VAL A 23 -8.36 15.84 -14.91
N GLY A 24 -8.37 15.51 -13.62
CA GLY A 24 -7.68 14.34 -13.08
C GLY A 24 -6.28 14.64 -12.57
N ARG A 25 -5.95 14.08 -11.40
CA ARG A 25 -4.59 14.02 -10.84
C ARG A 25 -3.97 12.62 -10.92
N ARG A 26 -4.82 11.61 -11.07
CA ARG A 26 -4.42 10.21 -11.21
C ARG A 26 -4.92 9.68 -12.55
N ILE A 27 -3.99 9.28 -13.40
CA ILE A 27 -4.23 8.98 -14.82
C ILE A 27 -3.72 7.57 -15.08
N ALA A 28 -4.53 6.71 -15.67
CA ALA A 28 -4.08 5.40 -16.13
C ALA A 28 -4.01 5.37 -17.65
N PHE A 29 -3.08 4.61 -18.22
CA PHE A 29 -2.94 4.50 -19.66
C PHE A 29 -2.40 3.13 -20.10
N ASP A 30 -2.87 2.66 -21.25
CA ASP A 30 -2.39 1.49 -21.96
C ASP A 30 -1.92 1.94 -23.35
N GLU A 31 -0.60 1.92 -23.57
CA GLU A 31 0.02 2.27 -24.86
C GLU A 31 -0.37 1.31 -25.99
N TRP A 32 -0.61 0.04 -25.67
CA TRP A 32 -0.87 -1.02 -26.65
C TRP A 32 -2.33 -1.08 -27.05
N ARG A 33 -3.24 -0.89 -26.08
CA ARG A 33 -4.69 -0.86 -26.32
C ARG A 33 -5.23 0.53 -26.65
N GLY A 34 -4.39 1.57 -26.60
CA GLY A 34 -4.80 2.95 -26.91
C GLY A 34 -5.83 3.49 -25.90
N ARG A 35 -5.72 3.07 -24.63
CA ARG A 35 -6.69 3.42 -23.58
C ARG A 35 -6.09 4.44 -22.62
N LEU A 36 -6.91 5.41 -22.20
CA LEU A 36 -6.56 6.46 -21.26
C LEU A 36 -7.72 6.64 -20.29
N TRP A 37 -7.45 6.60 -18.99
CA TRP A 37 -8.44 6.74 -17.94
C TRP A 37 -8.05 7.83 -16.95
N VAL A 38 -9.06 8.46 -16.36
CA VAL A 38 -8.92 9.27 -15.16
C VAL A 38 -9.47 8.50 -13.96
N ILE A 39 -8.64 8.28 -12.94
CA ILE A 39 -9.03 7.57 -11.72
C ILE A 39 -9.69 8.54 -10.76
N CYS A 40 -10.91 8.25 -10.33
CA CYS A 40 -11.65 9.11 -9.42
C CYS A 40 -11.01 9.11 -8.01
N PRO A 41 -10.71 10.28 -7.41
CA PRO A 41 -10.13 10.33 -6.07
C PRO A 41 -11.09 9.88 -4.96
N LYS A 42 -12.41 9.89 -5.21
CA LYS A 42 -13.44 9.58 -4.21
C LYS A 42 -13.77 8.08 -4.16
N CYS A 43 -13.95 7.45 -5.31
CA CYS A 43 -14.41 6.07 -5.41
C CYS A 43 -13.42 5.13 -6.09
N ALA A 44 -12.23 5.63 -6.46
CA ALA A 44 -11.15 4.90 -7.13
C ALA A 44 -11.52 4.25 -8.49
N ARG A 45 -12.77 4.35 -8.96
CA ARG A 45 -13.17 3.85 -10.29
C ARG A 45 -12.48 4.61 -11.43
N TRP A 46 -12.15 3.87 -12.48
CA TRP A 46 -11.42 4.33 -13.66
C TRP A 46 -12.42 4.83 -14.71
N ASN A 47 -12.34 6.10 -15.07
CA ASN A 47 -13.24 6.73 -16.03
C ASN A 47 -12.55 6.78 -17.38
N LEU A 48 -13.05 6.02 -18.35
CA LEU A 48 -12.49 5.94 -19.69
C LEU A 48 -12.67 7.28 -20.42
N THR A 49 -11.57 7.79 -20.98
CA THR A 49 -11.57 9.05 -21.76
C THR A 49 -12.31 8.85 -23.09
N PRO A 50 -13.06 9.83 -23.64
CA PRO A 50 -13.63 9.73 -24.99
C PRO A 50 -12.58 9.42 -26.07
N LEU A 51 -12.98 8.72 -27.12
CA LEU A 51 -12.07 8.09 -28.08
C LEU A 51 -11.30 9.09 -28.95
N ASP A 52 -11.95 10.20 -29.34
CA ASP A 52 -11.36 11.27 -30.16
C ASP A 52 -10.14 11.94 -29.51
N ASP A 53 -10.04 11.90 -28.18
CA ASP A 53 -9.00 12.56 -27.39
C ASP A 53 -7.81 11.62 -27.06
N ARG A 54 -7.86 10.30 -27.33
CA ARG A 54 -6.94 9.34 -26.68
C ARG A 54 -5.52 9.33 -27.25
N LEU A 55 -5.36 9.26 -28.57
CA LEU A 55 -4.10 8.84 -29.20
C LEU A 55 -2.95 9.84 -29.01
N GLU A 56 -3.16 11.14 -29.32
CA GLU A 56 -2.13 12.17 -29.12
C GLU A 56 -1.78 12.38 -27.64
N ARG A 57 -2.75 12.15 -26.74
CA ARG A 57 -2.56 12.34 -25.30
C ARG A 57 -1.78 11.19 -24.66
N ILE A 58 -2.00 9.95 -25.12
CA ILE A 58 -1.29 8.77 -24.59
C ILE A 58 0.21 8.88 -24.82
N GLU A 59 0.68 9.35 -25.97
CA GLU A 59 2.12 9.52 -26.21
C GLU A 59 2.77 10.52 -25.23
N THR A 60 2.05 11.60 -24.92
CA THR A 60 2.52 12.63 -23.98
C THR A 60 2.59 12.08 -22.56
N VAL A 61 1.56 11.33 -22.14
CA VAL A 61 1.56 10.64 -20.83
C VAL A 61 2.65 9.56 -20.79
N ALA A 62 2.86 8.81 -21.87
CA ALA A 62 3.89 7.79 -21.96
C ALA A 62 5.31 8.39 -21.90
N ARG A 63 5.53 9.58 -22.49
CA ARG A 63 6.79 10.32 -22.35
C ARG A 63 7.02 10.77 -20.92
N ALA A 64 6.00 11.37 -20.28
CA ALA A 64 6.07 11.74 -18.87
C ALA A 64 6.33 10.51 -17.98
N ALA A 65 5.72 9.36 -18.30
CA ALA A 65 5.90 8.11 -17.60
C ALA A 65 7.35 7.56 -17.68
N ARG A 66 8.09 7.83 -18.77
CA ARG A 66 9.51 7.45 -18.88
C ARG A 66 10.42 8.23 -17.96
N GLU A 67 10.06 9.48 -17.66
CA GLU A 67 10.76 10.33 -16.69
C GLU A 67 10.17 10.21 -15.28
N ALA A 68 9.04 9.51 -15.16
CA ALA A 68 8.35 9.31 -13.91
C ALA A 68 9.07 8.29 -13.05
N LYS A 69 8.92 8.47 -11.75
CA LYS A 69 9.52 7.58 -10.77
C LYS A 69 8.62 6.37 -10.54
N LEU A 70 9.14 5.15 -10.69
CA LEU A 70 8.40 3.95 -10.32
C LEU A 70 8.12 3.91 -8.82
N LEU A 71 6.87 3.69 -8.48
CA LEU A 71 6.40 3.61 -7.11
C LEU A 71 6.02 2.20 -6.69
N ALA A 72 5.57 1.38 -7.64
CA ALA A 72 5.16 0.00 -7.45
C ALA A 72 4.83 -0.67 -8.79
N ALA A 73 4.93 -1.99 -8.91
CA ALA A 73 4.57 -2.73 -10.13
C ALA A 73 4.10 -4.17 -9.83
N THR A 74 3.19 -4.69 -10.65
CA THR A 74 2.88 -6.12 -10.80
C THR A 74 3.31 -6.60 -12.17
N GLU A 75 2.89 -7.79 -12.59
CA GLU A 75 3.13 -8.28 -13.95
C GLU A 75 2.42 -7.44 -15.03
N GLN A 76 1.34 -6.74 -14.68
CA GLN A 76 0.44 -6.09 -15.66
C GLN A 76 0.23 -4.59 -15.42
N VAL A 77 0.62 -4.07 -14.25
CA VAL A 77 0.39 -2.65 -13.91
C VAL A 77 1.59 -2.07 -13.20
N ALA A 78 1.98 -0.85 -13.57
CA ALA A 78 2.96 -0.03 -12.83
C ALA A 78 2.34 1.27 -12.36
N LEU A 79 2.52 1.58 -11.08
CA LEU A 79 2.24 2.89 -10.52
C LEU A 79 3.51 3.74 -10.54
N LEU A 80 3.42 4.88 -11.19
CA LEU A 80 4.48 5.84 -11.43
C LEU A 80 4.08 7.19 -10.84
N ARG A 81 5.07 8.03 -10.50
CA ARG A 81 4.82 9.41 -10.11
C ARG A 81 5.67 10.39 -10.88
N TRP A 82 4.97 11.33 -11.52
CA TRP A 82 5.56 12.41 -12.29
C TRP A 82 5.08 13.74 -11.71
N GLN A 83 6.00 14.54 -11.17
CA GLN A 83 5.66 15.76 -10.43
C GLN A 83 4.65 15.47 -9.30
N VAL A 84 3.45 16.06 -9.38
CA VAL A 84 2.33 15.88 -8.43
C VAL A 84 1.28 14.87 -8.91
N TYR A 85 1.50 14.22 -10.06
CA TYR A 85 0.54 13.32 -10.69
C TYR A 85 0.91 11.85 -10.47
N ASP A 86 -0.12 11.05 -10.23
CA ASP A 86 0.00 9.59 -10.19
C ASP A 86 -0.33 9.03 -11.59
N LEU A 87 0.62 8.35 -12.21
CA LEU A 87 0.42 7.70 -13.50
C LEU A 87 0.37 6.19 -13.31
N VAL A 88 -0.64 5.52 -13.86
CA VAL A 88 -0.79 4.07 -13.83
C VAL A 88 -0.57 3.54 -15.24
N ARG A 89 0.57 2.93 -15.50
CA ARG A 89 0.89 2.33 -16.79
C ARG A 89 0.40 0.88 -16.80
N VAL A 90 -0.42 0.54 -17.77
CA VAL A 90 -0.93 -0.82 -18.00
C VAL A 90 -0.03 -1.54 -19.02
N GLY A 91 0.24 -2.82 -18.77
CA GLY A 91 1.16 -3.69 -19.51
C GLY A 91 2.39 -4.11 -18.68
N LYS A 92 3.21 -5.03 -19.22
CA LYS A 92 4.44 -5.51 -18.55
C LYS A 92 5.39 -4.35 -18.23
N PRO A 93 5.62 -4.03 -16.94
CA PRO A 93 6.40 -2.86 -16.58
C PRO A 93 7.91 -3.14 -16.66
N PRO A 94 8.74 -2.15 -17.07
CA PRO A 94 10.18 -2.27 -16.93
C PRO A 94 10.52 -2.39 -15.44
N ARG A 95 11.42 -3.32 -15.10
CA ARG A 95 11.96 -3.42 -13.74
C ARG A 95 12.73 -2.14 -13.44
N ILE A 96 12.64 -1.58 -12.23
CA ILE A 96 13.73 -0.96 -11.43
C ILE A 96 13.23 0.02 -10.34
N GLU A 97 13.97 -0.02 -9.22
CA GLU A 97 14.23 0.90 -8.10
C GLU A 97 13.14 1.83 -7.54
N LEU A 98 13.03 1.77 -6.21
CA LEU A 98 12.08 2.47 -5.39
C LEU A 98 12.60 3.79 -4.86
N ALA A 99 11.61 4.59 -4.50
CA ALA A 99 11.69 5.98 -4.12
C ALA A 99 11.45 6.40 -2.66
N PRO A 100 12.45 6.87 -1.89
CA PRO A 100 12.31 7.27 -0.48
C PRO A 100 11.18 8.25 -0.11
N TRP A 101 10.80 9.15 -1.01
CA TRP A 101 9.90 10.26 -0.68
C TRP A 101 8.42 9.89 -0.47
N ARG A 102 7.98 8.72 -0.94
CA ARG A 102 6.60 8.21 -0.76
C ARG A 102 6.29 7.80 0.69
N TYR A 103 7.32 7.36 1.41
CA TYR A 103 7.18 6.82 2.76
C TYR A 103 7.26 7.90 3.85
N GLY A 104 7.88 9.03 3.52
CA GLY A 104 8.00 10.18 4.44
C GLY A 104 6.65 10.79 4.84
N GLU A 105 5.65 10.82 3.95
CA GLU A 105 4.33 11.41 4.23
C GLU A 105 3.42 10.46 5.03
N ARG A 106 3.37 9.16 4.68
CA ARG A 106 2.58 8.17 5.44
C ARG A 106 3.07 8.02 6.88
N LEU A 107 4.39 8.02 7.08
CA LEU A 107 4.97 7.95 8.42
C LEU A 107 4.75 9.24 9.23
N ARG A 108 4.63 10.40 8.56
CA ARG A 108 4.20 11.66 9.20
C ARG A 108 2.74 11.61 9.63
N ALA A 109 1.84 11.08 8.81
CA ALA A 109 0.43 10.89 9.16
C ALA A 109 0.27 9.96 10.39
N ARG A 110 0.99 8.83 10.43
CA ARG A 110 1.02 7.95 11.62
C ARG A 110 1.57 8.63 12.87
N ARG A 111 2.58 9.51 12.72
CA ARG A 111 3.08 10.35 13.82
C ARG A 111 2.02 11.33 14.32
N GLN A 112 1.21 11.91 13.44
CA GLN A 112 0.09 12.78 13.80
C GLN A 112 -1.06 12.02 14.47
N GLU A 113 -1.37 10.79 14.02
CA GLU A 113 -2.34 9.93 14.71
C GLU A 113 -1.88 9.51 16.10
N ARG A 114 -0.59 9.18 16.29
CA ARG A 114 -0.01 8.96 17.62
C ARG A 114 -0.21 10.18 18.52
N LEU A 115 -0.02 11.39 18.00
CA LEU A 115 -0.25 12.63 18.77
C LEU A 115 -1.70 12.77 19.24
N LYS A 116 -2.71 12.27 18.50
CA LYS A 116 -4.12 12.31 18.93
C LYS A 116 -4.39 11.49 20.20
N TYR A 117 -3.64 10.42 20.45
CA TYR A 117 -3.74 9.62 21.67
C TYR A 117 -2.83 10.14 22.79
N VAL A 118 -1.67 10.70 22.45
CA VAL A 118 -0.68 11.22 23.41
C VAL A 118 -1.09 12.58 23.98
N ILE A 119 -1.65 13.48 23.17
CA ILE A 119 -2.06 14.84 23.57
C ILE A 119 -3.13 14.85 24.69
N PRO A 120 -4.27 14.14 24.58
CA PRO A 120 -5.26 14.12 25.66
C PRO A 120 -4.74 13.43 26.93
N LEU A 121 -3.84 12.45 26.80
CA LEU A 121 -3.20 11.79 27.94
C LEU A 121 -2.21 12.70 28.67
N THR A 122 -1.50 13.56 27.96
CA THR A 122 -0.64 14.60 28.57
C THR A 122 -1.45 15.64 29.34
N VAL A 123 -2.64 16.02 28.86
CA VAL A 123 -3.52 16.97 29.57
C VAL A 123 -4.12 16.33 30.83
N ALA A 124 -4.58 15.09 30.76
CA ALA A 124 -5.10 14.36 31.92
C ALA A 124 -4.03 14.08 33.00
N ALA A 125 -2.78 13.80 32.60
CA ALA A 125 -1.67 13.58 33.52
C ALA A 125 -1.18 14.87 34.21
N VAL A 126 -1.26 16.02 33.54
CA VAL A 126 -1.02 17.33 34.19
C VAL A 126 -2.11 17.60 35.24
N GLY A 127 -3.37 17.27 34.95
CA GLY A 127 -4.48 17.38 35.92
C GLY A 127 -4.34 16.44 37.13
N LEU A 128 -3.92 15.18 36.92
CA LEU A 128 -3.64 14.21 38.00
C LEU A 128 -2.38 14.53 38.80
N GLY A 129 -1.37 15.15 38.18
CA GLY A 129 -0.16 15.63 38.87
C GLY A 129 -0.46 16.73 39.90
N VAL A 130 -1.48 17.57 39.65
CA VAL A 130 -1.93 18.57 40.64
C VAL A 130 -2.62 17.90 41.84
N ALA A 131 -3.37 16.80 41.64
CA ALA A 131 -4.08 16.11 42.72
C ALA A 131 -3.18 15.16 43.56
N ALA A 132 -2.19 14.49 42.95
CA ALA A 132 -1.32 13.53 43.65
C ALA A 132 -0.19 14.18 44.50
N ASN A 133 0.07 15.48 44.32
CA ASN A 133 1.12 16.20 45.06
C ASN A 133 0.82 16.41 46.55
N VAL A 134 -0.44 16.23 46.98
CA VAL A 134 -0.79 16.44 48.39
C VAL A 134 -0.50 15.20 49.25
N ALA A 135 -0.33 14.01 48.65
CA ALA A 135 -0.33 12.76 49.43
C ALA A 135 1.02 12.02 49.53
N ALA A 136 1.96 12.16 48.58
CA ALA A 136 3.06 11.19 48.47
C ALA A 136 4.50 11.76 48.39
N GLY A 137 4.71 13.08 48.51
CA GLY A 137 6.07 13.66 48.60
C GLY A 137 6.99 13.42 47.40
N GLY A 138 6.48 12.95 46.27
CA GLY A 138 7.23 12.76 45.03
C GLY A 138 7.33 14.06 44.24
N SER A 139 8.53 14.43 43.78
CA SER A 139 8.70 15.66 42.99
C SER A 139 8.00 15.53 41.63
N LEU A 140 7.20 16.56 41.27
CA LEU A 140 6.59 16.75 39.94
C LEU A 140 7.54 16.43 38.78
N GLY A 141 8.85 16.66 38.96
CA GLY A 141 9.87 16.42 37.96
C GLY A 141 9.98 14.96 37.50
N VAL A 142 9.82 13.97 38.38
CA VAL A 142 9.98 12.54 38.02
C VAL A 142 8.82 12.04 37.16
N PHE A 143 7.59 12.48 37.46
CA PHE A 143 6.39 12.14 36.70
C PHE A 143 6.36 12.84 35.34
N VAL A 144 6.68 14.14 35.28
CA VAL A 144 6.75 14.89 34.01
C VAL A 144 7.86 14.36 33.12
N TRP A 145 9.03 14.01 33.68
CA TRP A 145 10.15 13.45 32.92
C TRP A 145 9.84 12.07 32.31
N ASN A 146 9.07 11.21 32.99
CA ASN A 146 8.70 9.88 32.48
C ASN A 146 7.38 9.85 31.70
N LEU A 147 6.66 10.98 31.57
CA LEU A 147 5.33 11.03 30.96
C LEU A 147 5.31 10.57 29.50
N HIS A 148 6.36 10.88 28.73
CA HIS A 148 6.51 10.40 27.36
C HIS A 148 6.63 8.86 27.28
N ARG A 149 7.30 8.23 28.26
CA ARG A 149 7.42 6.76 28.34
C ARG A 149 6.10 6.09 28.71
N LEU A 150 5.33 6.70 29.62
CA LEU A 150 3.99 6.22 30.00
C LEU A 150 3.01 6.30 28.82
N ALA A 151 3.00 7.44 28.11
CA ALA A 151 2.18 7.62 26.93
C ALA A 151 2.56 6.64 25.80
N ASP A 152 3.85 6.39 25.61
CA ASP A 152 4.34 5.41 24.63
C ASP A 152 3.94 3.98 25.00
N GLY A 153 4.04 3.61 26.28
CA GLY A 153 3.60 2.30 26.77
C GLY A 153 2.11 2.05 26.54
N LEU A 154 1.26 3.06 26.82
CA LEU A 154 -0.17 2.97 26.59
C LEU A 154 -0.51 2.86 25.10
N TYR A 155 0.12 3.68 24.26
CA TYR A 155 -0.10 3.65 22.80
C TYR A 155 0.31 2.32 22.19
N VAL A 156 1.48 1.77 22.56
CA VAL A 156 1.93 0.44 22.14
C VAL A 156 0.96 -0.65 22.59
N THR A 157 0.37 -0.53 23.79
CA THR A 157 -0.64 -1.47 24.29
C THR A 157 -1.92 -1.42 23.47
N ILE A 158 -2.42 -0.22 23.15
CA ILE A 158 -3.61 -0.04 22.31
C ILE A 158 -3.40 -0.64 20.92
N VAL A 159 -2.29 -0.29 20.26
CA VAL A 159 -1.97 -0.80 18.91
C VAL A 159 -1.74 -2.32 18.95
N GLY A 160 -1.03 -2.83 19.96
CA GLY A 160 -0.75 -4.25 20.13
C GLY A 160 -1.98 -5.11 20.37
N ASN A 161 -3.04 -4.54 20.95
CA ASN A 161 -4.30 -5.25 21.20
C ASN A 161 -5.30 -5.19 20.03
N ARG A 162 -5.00 -4.47 18.94
CA ARG A 162 -5.88 -4.46 17.76
C ARG A 162 -5.99 -5.87 17.17
N LYS A 163 -7.23 -6.34 16.97
CA LYS A 163 -7.51 -7.63 16.33
C LYS A 163 -7.08 -7.60 14.86
N VAL A 164 -6.50 -8.69 14.40
CA VAL A 164 -6.22 -8.92 12.97
C VAL A 164 -7.48 -9.49 12.34
N ASN A 165 -7.94 -8.86 11.26
CA ASN A 165 -9.09 -9.32 10.52
C ASN A 165 -8.62 -10.34 9.48
N LEU A 166 -8.88 -11.61 9.75
CA LEU A 166 -8.72 -12.71 8.80
C LEU A 166 -10.07 -12.97 8.13
N VAL A 167 -10.06 -13.43 6.89
CA VAL A 167 -11.28 -13.86 6.19
C VAL A 167 -11.94 -14.99 6.97
N GLU A 168 -11.15 -16.00 7.34
CA GLU A 168 -11.57 -17.10 8.18
C GLU A 168 -10.46 -17.44 9.20
N PRO A 169 -10.68 -17.24 10.52
CA PRO A 169 -9.67 -17.54 11.52
C PRO A 169 -9.39 -19.05 11.57
N PRO A 170 -8.13 -19.50 11.40
CA PRO A 170 -7.82 -20.93 11.43
C PRO A 170 -7.95 -21.49 12.85
N ILE A 171 -8.04 -22.81 12.95
CA ILE A 171 -8.02 -23.54 14.23
C ILE A 171 -6.60 -24.07 14.46
N CYS A 172 -6.08 -23.95 15.68
CA CYS A 172 -4.75 -24.43 16.02
C CYS A 172 -4.73 -25.96 16.01
N ALA A 173 -3.89 -26.56 15.15
CA ALA A 173 -3.74 -28.01 15.07
C ALA A 173 -3.23 -28.65 16.38
N HIS A 174 -2.56 -27.89 17.25
CA HIS A 174 -1.99 -28.42 18.50
C HIS A 174 -2.98 -28.40 19.67
N CYS A 175 -3.74 -27.32 19.87
CA CYS A 175 -4.62 -27.16 21.04
C CYS A 175 -6.11 -27.00 20.70
N GLY A 176 -6.49 -26.99 19.42
CA GLY A 176 -7.88 -26.85 18.98
C GLY A 176 -8.49 -25.45 19.18
N ALA A 177 -7.72 -24.47 19.65
CA ALA A 177 -8.21 -23.10 19.84
C ALA A 177 -8.37 -22.36 18.50
N LEU A 178 -9.42 -21.55 18.37
CA LEU A 178 -9.59 -20.63 17.26
C LEU A 178 -8.53 -19.52 17.32
N LEU A 179 -7.84 -19.23 16.21
CA LEU A 179 -6.77 -18.24 16.15
C LEU A 179 -7.30 -16.80 16.05
N GLU A 180 -7.71 -16.25 17.20
CA GLU A 180 -7.91 -14.80 17.32
C GLU A 180 -6.57 -14.06 17.45
N LEU A 181 -5.99 -13.68 16.32
CA LEU A 181 -4.74 -12.94 16.30
C LEU A 181 -4.94 -11.46 16.67
N ARG A 182 -3.99 -10.92 17.44
CA ARG A 182 -3.84 -9.49 17.71
C ARG A 182 -2.48 -9.05 17.18
N ALA A 183 -2.32 -7.77 16.89
CA ALA A 183 -1.08 -7.22 16.33
C ALA A 183 0.17 -7.63 17.12
N LYS A 184 0.09 -7.70 18.46
CA LYS A 184 1.19 -8.16 19.32
C LYS A 184 1.57 -9.63 19.15
N HIS A 185 0.63 -10.51 18.77
CA HIS A 185 0.90 -11.93 18.56
C HIS A 185 1.75 -12.14 17.29
N VAL A 186 1.57 -11.28 16.29
CA VAL A 186 2.26 -11.33 15.00
C VAL A 186 3.78 -11.10 15.13
N GLN A 187 4.26 -10.58 16.26
CA GLN A 187 5.69 -10.42 16.50
C GLN A 187 6.49 -11.73 16.43
N HIS A 188 5.83 -12.87 16.69
CA HIS A 188 6.42 -14.21 16.61
C HIS A 188 6.19 -14.88 15.26
N ALA A 189 5.42 -14.27 14.37
CA ALA A 189 5.22 -14.79 13.03
C ALA A 189 6.52 -14.71 12.23
N ARG A 190 6.64 -15.55 11.20
CA ARG A 190 7.76 -15.57 10.26
C ARG A 190 7.23 -15.60 8.84
N VAL A 191 7.85 -14.82 7.95
CA VAL A 191 7.59 -14.92 6.51
C VAL A 191 8.33 -16.17 6.03
N VAL A 192 7.67 -17.00 5.24
CA VAL A 192 8.22 -18.25 4.71
C VAL A 192 8.09 -18.30 3.19
N PRO A 193 9.00 -18.99 2.49
CA PRO A 193 8.82 -19.24 1.07
C PRO A 193 7.67 -20.22 0.84
N GLU A 194 6.81 -19.93 -0.13
CA GLU A 194 5.71 -20.80 -0.54
C GLU A 194 5.68 -20.86 -2.06
N ALA A 195 5.53 -22.05 -2.64
CA ALA A 195 5.73 -22.24 -4.08
C ALA A 195 4.62 -21.61 -4.93
N HIS A 196 3.41 -21.53 -4.37
CA HIS A 196 2.19 -21.09 -5.07
C HIS A 196 1.61 -19.79 -4.52
N ALA A 197 2.34 -19.11 -3.63
CA ALA A 197 1.87 -17.86 -3.04
C ALA A 197 2.96 -16.79 -3.07
N ASP A 198 2.59 -15.59 -3.47
CA ASP A 198 3.51 -14.44 -3.49
C ASP A 198 4.03 -14.11 -2.10
N ILE A 199 3.24 -14.42 -1.07
CA ILE A 199 3.60 -14.23 0.33
C ILE A 199 2.92 -15.28 1.21
N ALA A 200 3.69 -15.84 2.13
CA ALA A 200 3.22 -16.78 3.14
C ALA A 200 3.80 -16.45 4.51
N VAL A 201 2.99 -16.65 5.55
CA VAL A 201 3.34 -16.30 6.92
C VAL A 201 2.93 -17.44 7.83
N VAL A 202 3.90 -17.99 8.57
CA VAL A 202 3.62 -18.90 9.66
C VAL A 202 3.30 -18.09 10.90
N VAL A 203 2.16 -18.36 11.52
CA VAL A 203 1.73 -17.73 12.76
C VAL A 203 1.74 -18.75 13.91
N SER A 204 2.13 -18.27 15.10
CA SER A 204 2.09 -19.06 16.32
C SER A 204 0.75 -18.88 17.04
N CYS A 205 0.26 -19.94 17.67
CA CYS A 205 -0.93 -19.91 18.50
C CYS A 205 -0.73 -18.97 19.71
N PRO A 206 -1.62 -18.00 19.95
CA PRO A 206 -1.54 -17.17 21.15
C PRO A 206 -1.69 -17.95 22.47
N HIS A 207 -2.31 -19.13 22.43
CA HIS A 207 -2.62 -19.94 23.61
C HIS A 207 -1.51 -20.93 23.98
N CYS A 208 -1.02 -21.72 23.03
CA CYS A 208 -0.02 -22.76 23.27
C CYS A 208 1.39 -22.43 22.72
N HIS A 209 1.55 -21.28 22.07
CA HIS A 209 2.81 -20.78 21.49
C HIS A 209 3.46 -21.66 20.40
N HIS A 210 2.82 -22.76 20.01
CA HIS A 210 3.25 -23.60 18.90
C HIS A 210 2.88 -22.97 17.55
N GLU A 211 3.60 -23.36 16.49
CA GLU A 211 3.19 -23.05 15.12
C GLU A 211 1.81 -23.62 14.85
N ALA A 212 0.94 -22.79 14.29
CA ALA A 212 -0.49 -23.05 14.29
C ALA A 212 -1.09 -23.08 12.90
N ALA A 213 -0.69 -22.15 12.03
CA ALA A 213 -1.19 -22.07 10.67
C ALA A 213 -0.17 -21.37 9.74
N VAL A 214 -0.22 -21.76 8.47
CA VAL A 214 0.39 -21.01 7.37
C VAL A 214 -0.72 -20.19 6.72
N LEU A 215 -0.56 -18.87 6.69
CA LEU A 215 -1.47 -17.95 6.04
C LEU A 215 -0.87 -17.49 4.72
N THR A 216 -1.69 -17.36 3.69
CA THR A 216 -1.29 -16.92 2.35
C THR A 216 -2.20 -15.80 1.85
N GLY A 217 -1.82 -15.15 0.75
CA GLY A 217 -2.66 -14.16 0.07
C GLY A 217 -3.11 -13.01 0.99
N SER A 218 -4.41 -12.67 0.96
CA SER A 218 -4.97 -11.53 1.70
C SER A 218 -4.77 -11.62 3.21
N ASP A 219 -4.87 -12.82 3.78
CA ASP A 219 -4.71 -13.03 5.22
C ASP A 219 -3.25 -12.85 5.66
N ALA A 220 -2.29 -13.30 4.84
CA ALA A 220 -0.88 -13.02 5.06
C ALA A 220 -0.58 -11.51 5.02
N HIS A 221 -1.15 -10.79 4.03
CA HIS A 221 -1.03 -9.33 3.96
C HIS A 221 -1.64 -8.65 5.19
N ALA A 222 -2.85 -9.04 5.61
CA ALA A 222 -3.53 -8.46 6.77
C ALA A 222 -2.70 -8.63 8.06
N VAL A 223 -2.19 -9.84 8.29
CA VAL A 223 -1.31 -10.16 9.42
C VAL A 223 -0.06 -9.30 9.40
N LEU A 224 0.66 -9.27 8.28
CA LEU A 224 1.92 -8.54 8.17
C LEU A 224 1.73 -7.04 8.33
N ARG A 225 0.74 -6.44 7.66
CA ARG A 225 0.45 -4.99 7.77
C ARG A 225 0.20 -4.59 9.22
N GLN A 226 -0.60 -5.39 9.93
CA GLN A 226 -0.97 -5.07 11.31
C GLN A 226 0.15 -5.36 12.31
N GLY A 227 0.86 -6.47 12.14
CA GLY A 227 1.99 -6.84 12.98
C GLY A 227 3.20 -5.92 12.81
N LEU A 228 3.56 -5.58 11.58
CA LEU A 228 4.67 -4.67 11.29
C LEU A 228 4.35 -3.25 11.73
N SER A 229 3.11 -2.78 11.53
CA SER A 229 2.67 -1.49 12.09
C SER A 229 2.83 -1.46 13.61
N TYR A 230 2.50 -2.55 14.32
CA TYR A 230 2.73 -2.67 15.76
C TYR A 230 4.23 -2.63 16.11
N LEU A 231 5.04 -3.43 15.44
CA LEU A 231 6.49 -3.51 15.70
C LEU A 231 7.24 -2.21 15.39
N ASN A 232 6.72 -1.39 14.48
CA ASN A 232 7.29 -0.11 14.06
C ASN A 232 6.62 1.10 14.73
N THR A 233 5.64 0.88 15.62
CA THR A 233 4.85 1.93 16.31
C THR A 233 5.72 2.97 17.03
N SER A 234 6.81 2.54 17.67
CA SER A 234 7.72 3.42 18.43
C SER A 234 8.83 4.06 17.57
N ARG A 235 8.86 3.81 16.25
CA ARG A 235 10.01 4.16 15.39
C ARG A 235 9.71 5.08 14.20
N ALA A 236 8.61 5.84 14.18
CA ALA A 236 8.28 6.75 13.08
C ALA A 236 9.20 7.99 12.99
N GLY A 237 9.87 8.20 11.85
CA GLY A 237 10.65 9.40 11.53
C GLY A 237 11.11 9.46 10.06
N ARG A 238 11.25 10.66 9.49
CA ARG A 238 11.56 10.85 8.05
C ARG A 238 12.88 10.22 7.60
N ARG A 239 13.97 10.39 8.36
CA ARG A 239 15.28 9.77 8.07
C ARG A 239 15.22 8.24 8.03
N ARG A 240 14.36 7.62 8.84
CA ARG A 240 14.20 6.15 8.89
C ARG A 240 13.41 5.61 7.69
N ALA A 241 12.47 6.41 7.18
CA ALA A 241 11.77 6.09 5.93
C ALA A 241 12.76 6.00 4.76
N GLU A 242 13.72 6.92 4.72
CA GLU A 242 14.76 6.97 3.68
C GLU A 242 15.72 5.78 3.79
N GLU A 243 16.13 5.42 5.00
CA GLU A 243 16.96 4.22 5.25
C GLU A 243 16.22 2.93 4.87
N ALA A 244 14.95 2.80 5.24
CA ALA A 244 14.14 1.63 4.90
C ALA A 244 13.89 1.52 3.39
N ALA A 245 13.62 2.64 2.71
CA ALA A 245 13.51 2.66 1.25
C ALA A 245 14.78 2.15 0.58
N ARG A 246 15.95 2.63 1.03
CA ARG A 246 17.24 2.16 0.52
C ARG A 246 17.43 0.66 0.72
N VAL A 247 16.91 0.08 1.80
CA VAL A 247 16.95 -1.39 2.00
C VAL A 247 16.10 -2.12 0.96
N VAL A 248 14.95 -1.59 0.58
CA VAL A 248 14.13 -2.17 -0.50
C VAL A 248 14.86 -2.05 -1.85
N ASP A 249 15.48 -0.90 -2.12
CA ASP A 249 16.23 -0.64 -3.35
C ASP A 249 17.41 -1.60 -3.50
N LEU A 250 18.22 -1.73 -2.45
CA LEU A 250 19.37 -2.63 -2.43
C LEU A 250 18.98 -4.11 -2.56
N ALA A 251 17.76 -4.47 -2.16
CA ALA A 251 17.23 -5.80 -2.40
C ALA A 251 16.78 -6.01 -3.87
N GLY A 252 16.65 -4.94 -4.64
CA GLY A 252 16.14 -4.95 -6.01
C GLY A 252 14.60 -4.96 -6.08
N GLY A 253 13.94 -4.34 -5.11
CA GLY A 253 12.48 -4.14 -5.08
C GLY A 253 11.73 -4.94 -4.00
N PRO A 254 10.41 -4.69 -3.84
CA PRO A 254 9.57 -5.29 -2.79
C PRO A 254 9.58 -6.82 -2.81
N ASP A 255 9.35 -7.42 -3.99
CA ASP A 255 9.23 -8.88 -4.11
C ASP A 255 10.55 -9.58 -3.83
N ARG A 256 11.67 -8.95 -4.17
CA ARG A 256 13.00 -9.50 -3.85
C ARG A 256 13.31 -9.36 -2.37
N LEU A 257 12.92 -8.25 -1.75
CA LEU A 257 13.05 -8.08 -0.30
C LEU A 257 12.19 -9.09 0.48
N ILE A 258 10.92 -9.27 0.09
CA ILE A 258 10.02 -10.24 0.72
C ILE A 258 10.61 -11.65 0.60
N ARG A 259 11.14 -12.02 -0.58
CA ARG A 259 11.83 -13.30 -0.78
C ARG A 259 13.12 -13.44 0.04
N ASP A 260 13.95 -12.39 0.17
CA ASP A 260 15.15 -12.43 1.05
C ASP A 260 14.77 -12.60 2.52
N VAL A 261 13.69 -11.93 2.97
CA VAL A 261 13.19 -12.09 4.34
C VAL A 261 12.63 -13.51 4.55
N ALA A 262 11.84 -14.01 3.60
CA ALA A 262 11.25 -15.34 3.64
C ALA A 262 12.31 -16.42 3.78
N LYS A 263 13.40 -16.35 3.00
CA LYS A 263 14.51 -17.31 3.04
C LYS A 263 15.22 -17.41 4.38
N ARG A 264 15.15 -16.37 5.22
CA ARG A 264 15.80 -16.35 6.53
C ARG A 264 14.93 -16.96 7.63
N GLU A 265 13.63 -17.07 7.38
CA GLU A 265 12.62 -17.61 8.31
C GLU A 265 12.69 -17.02 9.73
N LEU A 266 13.17 -15.78 9.82
CA LEU A 266 13.31 -15.06 11.08
C LEU A 266 11.94 -14.56 11.56
N THR A 267 11.72 -14.60 12.87
CA THR A 267 10.54 -13.96 13.46
C THR A 267 10.53 -12.47 13.16
N LEU A 268 9.34 -11.88 12.96
CA LEU A 268 9.23 -10.45 12.66
C LEU A 268 9.86 -9.58 13.75
N ARG A 269 9.81 -9.99 15.03
CA ARG A 269 10.48 -9.27 16.12
C ARG A 269 12.01 -9.28 15.99
N SER A 270 12.59 -10.36 15.48
CA SER A 270 14.05 -10.54 15.37
C SER A 270 14.67 -9.80 14.18
N LEU A 271 13.86 -9.38 13.21
CA LEU A 271 14.32 -8.56 12.09
C LEU A 271 14.86 -7.22 12.59
N ARG A 272 15.98 -6.78 11.98
CA ARG A 272 16.54 -5.45 12.25
C ARG A 272 15.48 -4.37 11.98
N PRO A 273 15.45 -3.29 12.78
CA PRO A 273 14.42 -2.26 12.68
C PRO A 273 14.24 -1.67 11.29
N GLU A 274 15.34 -1.42 10.57
CA GLU A 274 15.33 -0.86 9.22
C GLU A 274 14.73 -1.86 8.22
N ARG A 275 15.06 -3.15 8.37
CA ARG A 275 14.48 -4.24 7.57
C ARG A 275 13.01 -4.49 7.89
N ARG A 276 12.56 -4.33 9.14
CA ARG A 276 11.13 -4.42 9.49
C ARG A 276 10.32 -3.32 8.85
N LEU A 277 10.84 -2.09 8.86
CA LEU A 277 10.18 -0.98 8.19
C LEU A 277 10.21 -1.17 6.67
N ALA A 278 11.33 -1.63 6.09
CA ALA A 278 11.42 -1.94 4.67
C ALA A 278 10.44 -3.06 4.25
N LEU A 279 10.29 -4.11 5.08
CA LEU A 279 9.32 -5.17 4.84
C LEU A 279 7.89 -4.63 4.92
N GLU A 280 7.59 -3.76 5.90
CA GLU A 280 6.28 -3.12 5.99
C GLU A 280 5.96 -2.34 4.73
N MET A 281 6.93 -1.57 4.24
CA MET A 281 6.84 -0.80 3.01
C MET A 281 6.58 -1.70 1.79
N ALA A 282 7.35 -2.79 1.67
CA ALA A 282 7.19 -3.76 0.58
C ALA A 282 5.80 -4.44 0.59
N VAL A 283 5.31 -4.85 1.77
CA VAL A 283 3.98 -5.48 1.93
C VAL A 283 2.86 -4.49 1.62
N ASP A 284 2.99 -3.23 2.07
CA ASP A 284 2.03 -2.18 1.78
C ASP A 284 1.97 -1.87 0.28
N GLU A 285 3.13 -1.89 -0.39
CA GLU A 285 3.27 -1.60 -1.81
C GLU A 285 2.67 -2.71 -2.67
N GLN A 286 2.98 -3.97 -2.39
CA GLN A 286 2.41 -5.12 -3.12
C GLN A 286 0.87 -5.13 -3.03
N ALA A 287 0.32 -4.86 -1.84
CA ALA A 287 -1.13 -4.78 -1.66
C ALA A 287 -1.77 -3.63 -2.46
N GLU A 288 -1.07 -2.49 -2.59
CA GLU A 288 -1.54 -1.34 -3.36
C GLU A 288 -1.61 -1.63 -4.86
N VAL A 289 -0.62 -2.34 -5.41
CA VAL A 289 -0.66 -2.69 -6.84
C VAL A 289 -1.63 -3.80 -7.15
N GLN A 290 -1.78 -4.78 -6.27
CA GLN A 290 -2.80 -5.82 -6.43
C GLN A 290 -4.21 -5.22 -6.48
N GLU A 291 -4.49 -4.16 -5.73
CA GLU A 291 -5.76 -3.42 -5.83
C GLU A 291 -5.89 -2.71 -7.16
N LEU A 292 -4.85 -2.00 -7.61
CA LEU A 292 -4.85 -1.34 -8.93
C LEU A 292 -5.05 -2.33 -10.07
N GLU A 293 -4.48 -3.53 -9.97
CA GLU A 293 -4.65 -4.58 -10.97
C GLU A 293 -6.07 -5.14 -10.98
N ARG A 294 -6.70 -5.31 -9.80
CA ARG A 294 -8.12 -5.67 -9.71
C ARG A 294 -9.01 -4.61 -10.37
N GLU A 295 -8.79 -3.34 -10.03
CA GLU A 295 -9.55 -2.23 -10.62
C GLU A 295 -9.34 -2.12 -12.13
N TRP A 296 -8.12 -2.37 -12.61
CA TRP A 296 -7.82 -2.42 -14.03
C TRP A 296 -8.64 -3.51 -14.72
N ARG A 297 -8.70 -4.74 -14.19
CA ARG A 297 -9.48 -5.84 -14.79
C ARG A 297 -10.96 -5.48 -14.89
N ASP A 298 -11.54 -4.93 -13.83
CA ASP A 298 -12.93 -4.44 -13.83
C ASP A 298 -13.15 -3.35 -14.89
N ALA A 299 -12.22 -2.40 -14.99
CA ALA A 299 -12.30 -1.29 -15.94
C ALA A 299 -12.14 -1.76 -17.38
N GLU A 300 -11.32 -2.78 -17.61
CA GLU A 300 -11.08 -3.37 -18.92
C GLU A 300 -12.31 -4.12 -19.43
N GLU A 301 -12.97 -4.89 -18.55
CA GLU A 301 -14.25 -5.54 -18.84
C GLU A 301 -15.33 -4.50 -19.23
N LEU A 302 -15.43 -3.40 -18.48
CA LEU A 302 -16.38 -2.33 -18.78
C LEU A 302 -16.06 -1.62 -20.10
N ALA A 303 -14.77 -1.41 -20.39
CA ALA A 303 -14.33 -0.78 -21.62
C ALA A 303 -14.56 -1.68 -22.84
N ASP A 304 -14.43 -3.01 -22.71
CA ASP A 304 -14.77 -3.96 -23.78
C ASP A 304 -16.27 -3.92 -24.11
N ILE A 305 -17.14 -3.77 -23.09
CA ILE A 305 -18.58 -3.57 -23.28
C ILE A 305 -18.86 -2.24 -24.01
N ALA A 306 -18.17 -1.16 -23.63
CA ALA A 306 -18.32 0.16 -24.25
C ALA A 306 -17.85 0.17 -25.71
N ASP A 307 -16.70 -0.44 -26.00
CA ASP A 307 -16.15 -0.55 -27.37
C ASP A 307 -17.08 -1.40 -28.27
N GLY A 308 -17.74 -2.42 -27.71
CA GLY A 308 -18.73 -3.25 -28.43
C GLY A 308 -20.07 -2.57 -28.71
N THR A 309 -20.38 -1.46 -28.04
CA THR A 309 -21.66 -0.73 -28.16
C THR A 309 -21.54 0.62 -28.90
N LEU A 310 -20.34 1.17 -29.08
CA LEU A 310 -20.12 2.56 -29.55
C LEU A 310 -19.31 2.70 -30.86
N SER A 311 -19.04 1.63 -31.61
CA SER A 311 -18.34 1.73 -32.91
C SER A 311 -19.28 2.20 -34.03
N SER A 312 -19.58 3.50 -34.07
CA SER A 312 -20.31 4.12 -35.20
C SER A 312 -19.40 4.63 -36.33
N ASN A 313 -18.07 4.44 -36.24
CA ASN A 313 -17.11 5.04 -37.17
C ASN A 313 -16.04 4.02 -37.66
N ALA A 314 -16.09 3.67 -38.95
CA ALA A 314 -15.32 2.58 -39.53
C ALA A 314 -13.78 2.78 -39.52
N GLN A 315 -13.31 4.04 -39.54
CA GLN A 315 -11.87 4.36 -39.48
C GLN A 315 -11.27 4.08 -38.09
N ILE A 316 -12.02 4.35 -37.02
CA ILE A 316 -11.62 4.09 -35.65
C ILE A 316 -11.55 2.57 -35.40
N GLU A 317 -12.48 1.83 -35.98
CA GLU A 317 -12.53 0.37 -35.86
C GLU A 317 -11.34 -0.30 -36.56
N GLU A 318 -10.92 0.22 -37.71
CA GLU A 318 -9.76 -0.31 -38.44
C GLU A 318 -8.44 -0.05 -37.70
N GLU A 319 -8.27 1.13 -37.10
CA GLU A 319 -7.05 1.43 -36.32
C GLU A 319 -7.03 0.67 -34.98
N LEU A 320 -8.20 0.46 -34.34
CA LEU A 320 -8.33 -0.45 -33.19
C LEU A 320 -8.00 -1.90 -33.56
N ARG A 321 -8.43 -2.39 -34.73
CA ARG A 321 -8.04 -3.73 -35.23
C ARG A 321 -6.54 -3.81 -35.48
N ARG A 322 -5.94 -2.76 -36.03
CA ARG A 322 -4.49 -2.68 -36.27
C ARG A 322 -3.69 -2.72 -34.97
N LEU A 323 -4.15 -2.04 -33.93
CA LEU A 323 -3.55 -2.07 -32.59
C LEU A 323 -3.78 -3.42 -31.89
N LYS A 324 -4.99 -3.98 -31.95
CA LYS A 324 -5.30 -5.33 -31.42
C LYS A 324 -4.48 -6.42 -32.11
N GLY A 325 -4.24 -6.31 -33.42
CA GLY A 325 -3.38 -7.21 -34.19
C GLY A 325 -1.90 -7.16 -33.79
N ARG A 326 -1.43 -6.06 -33.19
CA ARG A 326 -0.10 -5.95 -32.56
C ARG A 326 -0.06 -6.51 -31.13
N GLY A 327 -1.21 -6.63 -30.48
CA GLY A 327 -1.33 -7.11 -29.10
C GLY A 327 -0.95 -8.58 -28.87
N GLY A 328 -0.73 -9.36 -29.93
CA GLY A 328 -0.24 -10.74 -29.84
C GLY A 328 1.20 -10.90 -29.36
N ASN A 329 2.02 -9.83 -29.43
CA ASN A 329 3.42 -9.84 -29.00
C ASN A 329 3.74 -8.54 -28.24
N GLN A 330 3.24 -8.41 -27.01
CA GLN A 330 3.80 -7.41 -26.10
C GLN A 330 5.28 -7.80 -25.85
N PRO A 331 6.26 -6.98 -26.28
CA PRO A 331 7.66 -7.33 -26.12
C PRO A 331 7.98 -7.51 -24.63
N ASN A 332 8.69 -8.58 -24.30
CA ASN A 332 9.27 -8.77 -22.98
C ASN A 332 10.28 -7.64 -22.76
N GLY A 333 9.92 -6.64 -21.96
CA GLY A 333 10.83 -5.60 -21.50
C GLY A 333 11.98 -6.16 -20.68
#